data_AF-A0A7S2IBC0-F1
#
_entry.id   AF-A0A7S2IBC0-F1
#
_cell.length_a   1.000
_cell.length_b   1.000
_cell.length_c   1.000
_cell.angle_alpha   90.00
_cell.angle_beta   90.00
_cell.angle_gamma   90.00
#
_symmetry.space_group_name_H-M   'P 1'
#
loop_
_entity.id
_entity.type
_entity.pdbx_description
1 polymer ?
#
loop_
_entity_poly.entity_id
_entity_poly.type
_entity_poly.pdbx_seq_one_letter_code
_entity_poly.pdbx_strand_id
1 'polypeptide(L)'
;RYRQIGADEVMKTTKEEKEAAAVEDSMFDDLAKIVSCELDRQKWRGEMAMKAYEYSRKDDKGGSAKDGIGQPLSIVQKDNAWKLGGWAASAAQQRRAKGADG
;
A
#
# COMPACT_ATOMS: atom_id res chain seq x y z
N ARG A 1 -14.85 -28.37 -0.34
CA ARG A 1 -16.11 -27.94 -1.01
C ARG A 1 -17.32 -28.83 -0.69
N TYR A 2 -17.30 -30.15 -0.94
CA TYR A 2 -18.43 -31.07 -0.66
C TYR A 2 -18.91 -31.09 0.80
N ARG A 3 -17.97 -31.04 1.76
CA ARG A 3 -18.25 -30.89 3.20
C ARG A 3 -18.91 -29.56 3.58
N GLN A 4 -18.58 -28.50 2.85
CA GLN A 4 -19.11 -27.15 3.10
C GLN A 4 -20.52 -26.97 2.54
N ILE A 5 -20.91 -27.80 1.56
CA ILE A 5 -22.26 -27.83 0.98
C ILE A 5 -23.10 -28.99 1.52
N GLY A 6 -22.61 -29.74 2.52
CA GLY A 6 -23.30 -30.89 3.14
C GLY A 6 -23.55 -32.08 2.21
N ALA A 7 -22.87 -32.12 1.05
CA ALA A 7 -23.05 -33.16 0.05
C ALA A 7 -22.22 -34.42 0.36
N ASP A 8 -21.34 -34.35 1.36
CA ASP A 8 -20.48 -35.44 1.83
C ASP A 8 -21.24 -36.57 2.51
N GLU A 9 -22.39 -36.29 3.13
CA GLU A 9 -23.28 -37.33 3.70
C GLU A 9 -24.24 -37.94 2.67
N VAL A 10 -24.52 -37.23 1.56
CA VAL A 10 -25.59 -37.58 0.61
C VAL A 10 -25.06 -38.20 -0.69
N MET A 11 -23.90 -37.77 -1.17
CA MET A 11 -23.30 -38.25 -2.43
C MET A 11 -22.17 -39.26 -2.19
N LYS A 12 -22.38 -40.50 -2.63
CA LYS A 12 -21.32 -41.53 -2.70
C LYS A 12 -20.35 -41.20 -3.84
N THR A 13 -19.38 -40.34 -3.55
CA THR A 13 -18.30 -40.01 -4.50
C THR A 13 -17.33 -41.17 -4.62
N THR A 14 -16.92 -41.48 -5.85
CA THR A 14 -15.92 -42.52 -6.10
C THR A 14 -14.54 -42.06 -5.62
N LYS A 15 -13.61 -43.00 -5.44
CA LYS A 15 -12.24 -42.66 -5.02
C LYS A 15 -11.54 -41.76 -6.05
N GLU A 16 -11.81 -42.01 -7.33
CA GLU A 16 -11.29 -41.26 -8.47
C GLU A 16 -11.79 -39.82 -8.49
N GLU A 17 -13.07 -39.58 -8.18
CA GLU A 17 -13.63 -38.23 -8.09
C GLU A 17 -13.01 -37.40 -6.96
N LYS A 18 -12.70 -38.04 -5.82
CA LYS A 18 -12.04 -37.36 -4.69
C LYS A 18 -10.60 -37.00 -5.02
N GLU A 19 -9.89 -37.88 -5.71
CA GLU A 19 -8.51 -37.64 -6.15
C GLU A 19 -8.46 -36.54 -7.21
N ALA A 20 -9.38 -36.55 -8.18
CA ALA A 20 -9.51 -35.48 -9.17
C ALA A 20 -9.80 -34.11 -8.52
N ALA A 21 -10.73 -34.07 -7.56
CA ALA A 21 -11.05 -32.84 -6.84
C ALA A 21 -9.86 -32.30 -6.02
N ALA A 22 -9.05 -33.19 -5.42
CA ALA A 22 -7.85 -32.77 -4.69
C ALA A 22 -6.79 -32.17 -5.62
N VAL A 23 -6.65 -32.71 -6.83
CA VAL A 23 -5.76 -32.16 -7.86
C VAL A 23 -6.25 -30.78 -8.30
N GLU A 24 -7.55 -30.63 -8.57
CA GLU A 24 -8.15 -29.34 -8.94
C GLU A 24 -7.97 -28.29 -7.84
N ASP A 25 -8.18 -28.63 -6.58
CA ASP A 25 -7.97 -27.71 -5.45
C ASP A 25 -6.49 -27.27 -5.39
N SER A 26 -5.54 -28.19 -5.58
CA SER A 26 -4.11 -27.87 -5.56
C SER A 26 -3.66 -26.96 -6.71
N MET A 27 -4.36 -26.96 -7.84
CA MET A 27 -4.04 -26.06 -8.96
C MET A 27 -4.25 -24.58 -8.62
N PHE A 28 -5.08 -24.28 -7.63
CA PHE A 28 -5.36 -22.91 -7.21
C PHE A 28 -4.47 -22.42 -6.05
N ASP A 29 -3.61 -23.26 -5.49
CA ASP A 29 -2.78 -22.92 -4.34
C ASP A 29 -1.86 -21.72 -4.62
N ASP A 30 -1.26 -21.68 -5.82
CA ASP A 30 -0.41 -20.56 -6.23
C ASP A 30 -1.20 -19.26 -6.35
N LEU A 31 -2.41 -19.31 -6.91
CA LEU A 31 -3.29 -18.15 -7.01
C LEU A 31 -3.74 -17.68 -5.63
N ALA A 32 -4.11 -18.60 -4.74
CA ALA A 32 -4.49 -18.30 -3.37
C ALA A 32 -3.34 -17.60 -2.62
N LYS A 33 -2.10 -18.05 -2.83
CA LYS A 33 -0.90 -17.43 -2.26
C LYS A 33 -0.65 -16.02 -2.79
N ILE A 34 -0.84 -15.79 -4.09
CA ILE A 34 -0.71 -14.44 -4.68
C ILE A 34 -1.77 -13.51 -4.10
N VAL A 35 -3.01 -13.97 -4.02
CA VAL A 35 -4.13 -13.17 -3.49
C VAL A 35 -3.91 -12.82 -2.02
N SER A 36 -3.51 -13.77 -1.17
CA SER A 36 -3.22 -13.50 0.24
C SER A 36 -2.11 -12.47 0.39
N CYS A 37 -1.04 -12.59 -0.38
CA CYS A 37 0.07 -11.62 -0.39
C CYS A 37 -0.39 -10.21 -0.80
N GLU A 38 -1.27 -10.08 -1.79
CA GLU A 38 -1.78 -8.78 -2.22
C GLU A 38 -2.75 -8.18 -1.19
N LEU A 39 -3.59 -9.00 -0.55
CA LEU A 39 -4.46 -8.55 0.55
C LEU A 39 -3.65 -7.97 1.70
N ASP A 40 -2.55 -8.62 2.09
CA ASP A 40 -1.65 -8.13 3.14
C ASP A 40 -0.99 -6.80 2.74
N ARG A 41 -0.57 -6.65 1.48
CA ARG A 41 -0.02 -5.38 0.96
C ARG A 41 -1.04 -4.26 0.99
N GLN A 42 -2.28 -4.53 0.59
CA GLN A 42 -3.36 -3.54 0.61
C GLN A 42 -3.69 -3.11 2.04
N LYS A 43 -3.73 -4.06 2.99
CA LYS A 43 -3.88 -3.76 4.41
C LYS A 43 -2.76 -2.86 4.91
N TRP A 44 -1.50 -3.19 4.60
CA TRP A 44 -0.35 -2.38 4.99
C TRP A 44 -0.40 -0.97 4.38
N ARG A 45 -0.76 -0.83 3.09
CA ARG A 45 -0.96 0.48 2.45
C ARG A 45 -2.03 1.30 3.16
N GLY A 46 -3.15 0.67 3.53
CA GLY A 46 -4.21 1.31 4.31
C GLY A 46 -3.72 1.80 5.67
N GLU A 47 -2.97 0.97 6.41
CA GLU A 47 -2.37 1.35 7.69
C GLU A 47 -1.37 2.51 7.54
N MET A 48 -0.54 2.51 6.48
CA MET A 48 0.41 3.59 6.21
C MET A 48 -0.30 4.89 5.83
N ALA A 49 -1.34 4.83 5.00
CA ALA A 49 -2.13 6.00 4.64
C ALA A 49 -2.79 6.63 5.87
N MET A 50 -3.34 5.80 6.77
CA MET A 50 -3.91 6.27 8.04
C MET A 50 -2.85 6.93 8.93
N LYS A 51 -1.67 6.31 9.09
CA LYS A 51 -0.58 6.90 9.87
C LYS A 51 -0.10 8.23 9.28
N ALA A 52 0.06 8.30 7.96
CA ALA A 52 0.44 9.54 7.27
C ALA A 52 -0.59 10.67 7.51
N TYR A 53 -1.88 10.35 7.42
CA TYR A 53 -2.95 11.27 7.74
C TYR A 53 -2.91 11.72 9.22
N GLU A 54 -2.69 10.79 10.15
CA GLU A 54 -2.56 11.11 11.57
C GLU A 54 -1.38 12.04 11.86
N TYR A 55 -0.22 11.82 11.24
CA TYR A 55 0.94 12.72 11.38
C TYR A 55 0.61 14.12 10.86
N SER A 56 0.10 14.21 9.62
CA SER A 56 -0.30 15.49 9.03
C SER A 56 -1.35 16.23 9.87
N ARG A 57 -2.30 15.51 10.47
CA ARG A 57 -3.35 16.10 11.31
C ARG A 57 -2.84 16.54 12.69
N LYS A 58 -1.82 15.86 13.24
CA LYS A 58 -1.22 16.22 14.53
C LYS A 58 -0.33 17.47 14.41
N ASP A 59 0.26 17.71 13.24
CA ASP A 59 1.09 18.89 12.95
C ASP A 59 0.30 20.22 12.93
N ASP A 60 -1.03 20.18 12.76
CA ASP A 60 -1.89 21.37 12.87
C ASP A 60 -1.94 21.98 14.30
N LYS A 61 -1.40 21.29 15.32
CA LYS A 61 -1.36 21.78 16.72
C LYS A 61 0.03 22.07 17.27
N GLY A 62 1.10 21.90 16.51
CA GLY A 62 2.45 22.07 17.02
C GLY A 62 3.47 22.19 15.92
N GLY A 63 3.94 23.42 15.69
CA GLY A 63 4.98 23.69 14.72
C GLY A 63 6.26 22.88 14.96
N SER A 64 6.94 22.56 13.85
CA SER A 64 8.31 22.08 13.69
C SER A 64 8.52 20.57 13.40
N ALA A 65 8.63 20.26 12.10
CA ALA A 65 9.63 19.38 11.51
C ALA A 65 9.61 19.67 9.98
N LYS A 66 10.43 20.56 9.40
CA LYS A 66 11.87 20.47 9.15
C LYS A 66 12.31 19.08 8.67
N ASP A 67 11.81 18.70 7.49
CA ASP A 67 12.44 17.80 6.51
C ASP A 67 13.26 16.64 7.12
N GLY A 68 12.63 15.83 7.97
CA GLY A 68 13.22 14.62 8.55
C GLY A 68 13.07 13.39 7.65
N ILE A 69 13.99 12.43 7.77
CA ILE A 69 13.93 11.14 7.06
C ILE A 69 12.60 10.43 7.38
N GLY A 70 11.84 10.09 6.34
CA GLY A 70 10.55 9.40 6.46
C GLY A 70 9.33 10.32 6.62
N GLN A 71 9.51 11.64 6.60
CA GLN A 71 8.39 12.59 6.54
C GLN A 71 8.07 12.97 5.09
N PRO A 72 6.80 13.25 4.76
CA PRO A 72 6.44 13.80 3.46
C PRO A 72 7.15 15.14 3.24
N LEU A 73 7.64 15.36 2.01
CA LEU A 73 8.31 16.61 1.66
C LEU A 73 7.36 17.79 1.84
N SER A 74 7.91 18.92 2.31
CA SER A 74 7.14 20.15 2.40
C SER A 74 6.58 20.58 1.02
N ILE A 75 5.37 21.13 1.03
CA ILE A 75 4.70 21.59 -0.20
C ILE A 75 5.53 22.69 -0.85
N VAL A 76 5.88 22.51 -2.13
CA VAL A 76 6.61 23.51 -2.93
C VAL A 76 5.63 24.61 -3.35
N GLN A 77 5.96 25.85 -3.03
CA GLN A 77 5.17 27.01 -3.46
C GLN A 77 5.57 27.46 -4.86
N LYS A 78 4.64 28.06 -5.63
CA LYS A 78 5.01 28.71 -6.90
C LYS A 78 5.64 30.06 -6.59
N ASP A 79 6.93 30.19 -6.88
CA ASP A 79 7.72 31.41 -6.71
C ASP A 79 8.16 31.98 -8.07
N ASN A 80 9.00 33.01 -8.05
CA ASN A 80 9.50 33.62 -9.29
C ASN A 80 10.36 32.64 -10.12
N ALA A 81 11.05 31.68 -9.50
CA ALA A 81 11.81 30.65 -10.22
C ALA A 81 10.90 29.66 -10.96
N TRP A 82 9.64 29.51 -10.54
CA TRP A 82 8.65 28.69 -11.25
C TRP A 82 8.48 29.13 -12.71
N LYS A 83 8.54 30.44 -12.96
CA LYS A 83 8.38 31.01 -14.31
C LYS A 83 9.55 30.67 -15.23
N LEU A 84 10.73 30.41 -14.66
CA LEU A 84 11.97 30.18 -15.40
C LEU A 84 12.28 28.69 -15.61
N GLY A 85 11.85 27.82 -14.69
CA GLY A 85 12.17 26.39 -14.74
C GLY A 85 11.14 25.47 -14.08
N GLY A 86 9.91 25.94 -13.91
CA GLY A 86 8.80 25.17 -13.37
C GLY A 86 9.04 24.69 -11.94
N TRP A 87 8.41 23.56 -11.59
CA TRP A 87 8.43 23.01 -10.23
C TRP A 87 9.83 22.65 -9.74
N ALA A 88 10.72 22.20 -10.63
CA ALA A 88 12.08 21.82 -10.27
C ALA A 88 12.91 23.03 -9.80
N ALA A 89 12.77 24.16 -10.48
CA ALA A 89 13.48 25.39 -10.11
C ALA A 89 12.97 25.97 -8.77
N SER A 90 11.65 25.99 -8.55
CA SER A 90 11.06 26.41 -7.27
C SER A 90 11.44 25.50 -6.11
N ALA A 91 11.44 24.18 -6.33
CA ALA A 91 11.86 23.22 -5.31
C ALA A 91 13.33 23.43 -4.91
N ALA A 92 14.22 23.62 -5.89
CA ALA A 92 15.63 23.88 -5.63
C ALA A 92 15.86 25.22 -4.91
N GLN A 93 15.16 26.29 -5.31
CA GLN A 93 15.27 27.59 -4.65
C GLN A 93 14.80 27.51 -3.19
N GLN A 94 13.68 26.83 -2.93
CA GLN A 94 13.13 26.70 -1.58
C GLN A 94 13.97 25.77 -0.69
N ARG A 95 14.59 24.73 -1.25
CA ARG A 95 15.55 23.89 -0.53
C ARG A 95 16.83 24.64 -0.16
N ARG A 96 17.40 25.42 -1.09
CA ARG A 96 18.55 26.30 -0.81
C ARG A 96 18.25 27.35 0.24
N ALA A 97 17.09 28.02 0.15
CA ALA A 97 16.67 29.03 1.12
C ALA A 97 16.51 28.47 2.55
N LYS A 98 16.17 27.17 2.66
CA LYS A 98 16.08 26.45 3.93
C LYS A 98 17.41 25.88 4.43
N GLY A 99 18.50 26.02 3.66
CA GLY A 99 19.80 25.42 3.99
C GLY A 99 19.81 23.90 3.91
N ALA A 100 18.87 23.28 3.18
CA ALA A 100 18.74 21.83 3.08
C ALA A 100 19.74 21.19 2.08
N ASP A 101 20.46 22.02 1.33
CA ASP A 101 21.38 21.56 0.27
C ASP A 101 22.87 21.57 0.66
N GLY A 102 23.19 21.90 1.93
CA GLY A 102 24.56 21.87 2.46
C GLY A 102 25.40 23.10 2.12
#